data_AF-A0A558BAI7-F1
#
_entry.id   AF-A0A558BAI7-F1
#
_cell.length_a   1.000
_cell.length_b   1.000
_cell.length_c   1.000
_cell.angle_alpha   90.00
_cell.angle_beta   90.00
_cell.angle_gamma   90.00
#
_symmetry.space_group_name_H-M   'P 1'
#
loop_
_entity.id
_entity.type
_entity.pdbx_description
1 polymer ?
#
loop_
_entity_poly.entity_id
_entity_poly.type
_entity_poly.pdbx_seq_one_letter_code
_entity_poly.pdbx_strand_id
1 'polypeptide(L)'
;MAFIVTDNCIKCKYTDCVEVCPVDCFYEGPNFLVIDPDECIDCALCEPECPAEAIFSEDELPAGQEAFVEINADLAGKWPNITEKKDPLPDADEWDGQPDKLQYLER
;
A
#
# COMPACT_ATOMS: atom_id res chain seq x y z
N MET A 1 1.06 -15.61 3.78
CA MET A 1 2.04 -14.77 3.08
C MET A 1 1.20 -13.79 2.31
N ALA A 2 1.50 -12.52 2.48
CA ALA A 2 0.71 -11.43 1.93
C ALA A 2 1.63 -10.44 1.23
N PHE A 3 1.03 -9.65 0.35
CA PHE A 3 1.69 -8.46 -0.17
C PHE A 3 1.53 -7.31 0.83
N ILE A 4 2.58 -6.49 0.95
CA ILE A 4 2.69 -5.43 1.93
C ILE A 4 2.92 -4.11 1.20
N VAL A 5 2.09 -3.11 1.48
CA VAL A 5 2.34 -1.74 1.02
C VAL A 5 3.35 -1.08 1.96
N THR A 6 4.37 -0.45 1.40
CA THR A 6 5.53 0.10 2.13
C THR A 6 5.65 1.61 1.96
N ASP A 7 6.70 2.20 2.54
CA ASP A 7 6.93 3.63 2.71
C ASP A 7 6.60 4.50 1.49
N ASN A 8 6.98 4.07 0.28
CA ASN A 8 6.87 4.92 -0.89
C ASN A 8 5.41 5.21 -1.32
N CYS A 9 4.42 4.45 -0.83
CA CYS A 9 3.01 4.78 -1.11
C CYS A 9 2.53 6.01 -0.33
N ILE A 10 3.13 6.31 0.83
CA ILE A 10 2.71 7.44 1.68
C ILE A 10 2.87 8.74 0.89
N LYS A 11 1.81 9.57 0.90
CA LYS A 11 1.69 10.83 0.15
C LYS A 11 1.71 10.72 -1.38
N CYS A 12 1.87 9.51 -1.93
CA CYS A 12 1.68 9.23 -3.35
C CYS A 12 0.25 8.74 -3.60
N LYS A 13 -0.12 7.61 -2.97
CA LYS A 13 -1.46 6.99 -3.01
C LYS A 13 -2.07 7.02 -4.43
N TYR A 14 -1.38 6.39 -5.38
CA TYR A 14 -1.79 6.31 -6.79
C TYR A 14 -3.09 5.48 -7.01
N THR A 15 -3.30 4.46 -6.18
CA THR A 15 -4.47 3.57 -6.18
C THR A 15 -4.63 2.61 -7.38
N ASP A 16 -3.70 2.58 -8.34
CA ASP A 16 -3.71 1.63 -9.47
C ASP A 16 -3.81 0.16 -9.03
N CYS A 17 -3.19 -0.17 -7.90
CA CYS A 17 -3.15 -1.51 -7.34
C CYS A 17 -4.53 -2.11 -7.03
N VAL A 18 -5.57 -1.29 -6.81
CA VAL A 18 -6.91 -1.78 -6.46
C VAL A 18 -7.66 -2.34 -7.67
N GLU A 19 -7.34 -1.90 -8.91
CA GLU A 19 -8.06 -2.36 -10.11
C GLU A 19 -7.75 -3.81 -10.48
N VAL A 20 -6.62 -4.33 -10.01
CA VAL A 20 -6.12 -5.67 -10.33
C VAL A 20 -6.27 -6.66 -9.18
N CYS A 21 -6.78 -6.22 -8.02
CA CYS A 21 -6.96 -7.07 -6.86
C CYS A 21 -8.20 -7.96 -7.03
N PRO A 22 -8.07 -9.29 -7.14
CA PRO A 22 -9.22 -10.18 -7.39
C PRO A 22 -10.10 -10.44 -6.15
N VAL A 23 -9.63 -10.02 -4.97
CA VAL A 23 -10.27 -10.27 -3.67
C VAL A 23 -10.56 -8.98 -2.91
N ASP A 24 -10.38 -7.81 -3.55
CA ASP A 24 -10.69 -6.50 -2.98
C ASP A 24 -10.02 -6.23 -1.60
N CYS A 25 -8.85 -6.80 -1.33
CA CYS A 25 -8.22 -6.74 0.00
C CYS A 25 -7.45 -5.44 0.33
N PHE A 26 -7.79 -4.31 -0.30
CA PHE A 26 -7.15 -3.01 -0.05
C PHE A 26 -8.02 -2.12 0.85
N TYR A 27 -7.36 -1.42 1.77
CA TYR A 27 -8.01 -0.54 2.75
C TYR A 27 -7.39 0.85 2.72
N GLU A 28 -8.24 1.87 2.82
CA GLU A 28 -7.91 3.25 2.45
C GLU A 28 -7.76 4.18 3.64
N GLY A 29 -6.55 4.71 3.81
CA GLY A 29 -6.27 5.84 4.69
C GLY A 29 -6.30 7.18 3.97
N PRO A 30 -6.12 8.29 4.69
CA PRO A 30 -6.05 9.62 4.09
C PRO A 30 -4.95 9.75 3.04
N ASN A 31 -3.76 9.21 3.33
CA ASN A 31 -2.57 9.39 2.47
C ASN A 31 -1.77 8.11 2.19
N PHE A 32 -2.36 6.95 2.44
CA PHE A 32 -1.74 5.64 2.29
C PHE A 32 -2.79 4.55 2.05
N LEU A 33 -2.40 3.44 1.44
CA LEU A 33 -3.22 2.22 1.31
C LEU A 33 -2.55 1.08 2.07
N VAL A 34 -3.33 0.14 2.57
CA VAL A 34 -2.83 -1.10 3.16
C VAL A 34 -3.52 -2.32 2.55
N ILE A 35 -2.85 -3.46 2.62
CA ILE A 35 -3.38 -4.76 2.23
C ILE A 35 -3.74 -5.53 3.50
N ASP A 36 -4.93 -6.12 3.55
CA ASP A 36 -5.28 -7.06 4.60
C ASP A 36 -4.56 -8.41 4.37
N PRO A 37 -3.69 -8.84 5.29
CA PRO A 37 -2.91 -10.06 5.12
C PRO A 37 -3.74 -11.35 5.24
N ASP A 38 -4.91 -11.31 5.88
CA ASP A 38 -5.81 -12.47 6.00
C ASP A 38 -6.67 -12.66 4.74
N GLU A 39 -6.93 -11.58 4.00
CA GLU A 39 -7.69 -11.60 2.74
C GLU A 39 -6.80 -11.76 1.51
N CYS A 40 -5.54 -11.31 1.58
CA CYS A 40 -4.59 -11.42 0.48
C CYS A 40 -4.33 -12.89 0.10
N ILE A 41 -4.46 -13.19 -1.20
CA ILE A 41 -4.24 -14.55 -1.74
C ILE A 41 -2.89 -14.71 -2.46
N ASP A 42 -1.97 -13.77 -2.25
CA ASP A 42 -0.58 -13.86 -2.74
C ASP A 42 -0.46 -14.03 -4.27
N CYS A 43 -1.34 -13.36 -5.03
CA CYS A 43 -1.41 -13.50 -6.49
C CYS A 43 -0.39 -12.66 -7.28
N ALA A 44 0.33 -11.75 -6.62
CA ALA A 44 1.35 -10.85 -7.18
C ALA A 44 0.90 -9.88 -8.29
N LEU A 45 -0.41 -9.72 -8.53
CA LEU A 45 -0.90 -8.84 -9.59
C LEU A 45 -0.73 -7.35 -9.28
N CYS A 46 -0.77 -6.97 -8.00
CA CYS A 46 -0.73 -5.56 -7.59
C CYS A 46 0.68 -4.95 -7.56
N GLU A 47 1.72 -5.76 -7.38
CA GLU A 47 3.12 -5.32 -7.33
C GLU A 47 3.55 -4.55 -8.59
N PRO A 48 3.43 -5.10 -9.83
CA PRO A 48 3.88 -4.40 -11.03
C PRO A 48 3.01 -3.19 -11.41
N GLU A 49 1.82 -3.05 -10.82
CA GLU A 49 0.88 -1.98 -11.13
C GLU A 49 1.10 -0.73 -10.26
N CYS A 50 1.87 -0.83 -9.18
CA CYS A 50 2.14 0.31 -8.30
C CYS A 50 3.18 1.25 -8.94
N PRO A 51 2.84 2.48 -9.35
CA PRO A 51 3.82 3.39 -9.96
C PRO A 51 4.96 3.78 -9.00
N ALA A 52 4.67 3.78 -7.69
CA ALA A 52 5.64 4.07 -6.63
C ALA A 52 6.52 2.87 -6.26
N GLU A 53 6.38 1.71 -6.92
CA GLU A 53 7.11 0.48 -6.59
C GLU A 53 7.05 0.15 -5.08
N ALA A 54 5.90 0.40 -4.46
CA ALA A 54 5.74 0.39 -3.00
C ALA A 54 5.15 -0.91 -2.45
N ILE A 55 4.92 -1.91 -3.29
CA ILE A 55 4.25 -3.15 -2.91
C ILE A 55 5.25 -4.30 -3.04
N PHE A 56 5.41 -5.09 -2.00
CA PHE A 56 6.36 -6.20 -1.96
C PHE A 56 5.70 -7.44 -1.37
N SER A 57 6.17 -8.63 -1.75
CA SER A 57 5.90 -9.82 -0.95
C SER A 57 6.51 -9.66 0.45
N GLU A 58 5.83 -10.14 1.48
CA GLU A 58 6.31 -10.10 2.87
C GLU A 58 7.75 -10.67 3.02
N ASP A 59 8.09 -11.71 2.26
CA ASP A 59 9.41 -12.36 2.28
C ASP A 59 10.50 -11.57 1.51
N GLU A 60 10.10 -10.61 0.69
CA GLU A 60 10.97 -9.82 -0.21
C GLU A 60 11.03 -8.34 0.20
N LEU A 61 10.60 -8.01 1.42
CA LEU A 61 10.64 -6.66 1.92
C LEU A 61 12.07 -6.07 1.91
N PRO A 62 12.24 -4.83 1.40
CA PRO A 62 13.50 -4.12 1.53
C PRO A 62 13.89 -3.94 3.01
N ALA A 63 15.18 -3.99 3.30
CA ALA A 63 15.68 -3.82 4.67
C ALA A 63 15.21 -2.49 5.27
N GLY A 64 14.66 -2.53 6.48
CA GLY A 64 14.12 -1.36 7.18
C GLY A 64 12.62 -1.11 6.94
N GLN A 65 11.96 -1.88 6.08
CA GLN A 65 10.51 -1.79 5.81
C GLN A 65 9.69 -2.80 6.63
N GLU A 66 10.29 -3.57 7.54
CA GLU A 66 9.65 -4.68 8.26
C GLU A 66 8.47 -4.20 9.13
N ALA A 67 8.51 -2.96 9.61
CA ALA A 67 7.42 -2.34 10.37
C ALA A 67 6.11 -2.25 9.57
N PHE A 68 6.17 -2.25 8.24
CA PHE A 68 4.97 -2.16 7.40
C PHE A 68 4.10 -3.41 7.44
N VAL A 69 4.63 -4.57 7.84
CA VAL A 69 3.83 -5.79 8.04
C VAL A 69 2.76 -5.56 9.11
N GLU A 70 3.17 -5.11 10.29
CA GLU A 70 2.24 -4.81 11.39
C GLU A 70 1.33 -3.63 11.05
N ILE A 71 1.83 -2.60 10.36
CA ILE A 71 1.04 -1.44 9.95
C ILE A 71 -0.09 -1.86 9.00
N ASN A 72 0.19 -2.72 8.02
CA ASN A 72 -0.82 -3.18 7.07
C ASN A 72 -1.92 -3.96 7.78
N ALA A 73 -1.53 -4.95 8.60
CA ALA A 73 -2.46 -5.73 9.41
C ALA A 73 -3.32 -4.86 10.35
N ASP A 74 -2.68 -3.92 11.05
CA ASP A 74 -3.36 -3.07 12.03
C ASP A 74 -4.35 -2.09 11.41
N LEU A 75 -4.03 -1.54 10.24
CA LEU A 75 -4.84 -0.50 9.60
C LEU A 75 -5.92 -1.09 8.71
N ALA A 76 -5.73 -2.29 8.14
CA ALA A 76 -6.76 -3.01 7.41
C ALA A 76 -8.02 -3.21 8.26
N GLY A 77 -7.87 -3.58 9.54
CA GLY A 77 -8.99 -3.69 10.47
C GLY A 77 -9.63 -2.37 10.94
N LYS A 78 -9.14 -1.20 10.49
CA LYS A 78 -9.61 0.13 10.94
C LYS A 78 -10.09 1.03 9.80
N TRP A 79 -9.51 0.90 8.63
CA TRP A 79 -9.81 1.75 7.48
C TRP A 79 -10.96 1.18 6.64
N PRO A 80 -11.66 2.01 5.86
CA PRO A 80 -12.64 1.53 4.90
C PRO A 80 -11.98 0.79 3.74
N ASN A 81 -12.68 -0.19 3.19
CA ASN A 81 -12.28 -0.90 2.00
C ASN A 81 -12.33 0.01 0.74
N ILE A 82 -11.38 -0.17 -0.19
CA ILE A 82 -11.32 0.52 -1.48
C ILE A 82 -11.21 -0.48 -2.62
N THR A 83 -12.15 -0.40 -3.56
CA THR A 83 -12.24 -1.32 -4.72
C THR A 83 -12.22 -0.60 -6.06
N GLU A 84 -12.16 0.74 -6.05
CA GLU A 84 -12.18 1.57 -7.26
C GLU A 84 -11.00 2.53 -7.23
N LYS A 85 -10.32 2.65 -8.37
CA LYS A 85 -9.25 3.61 -8.57
C LYS A 85 -9.75 5.04 -8.44
N LYS A 86 -8.91 5.89 -7.86
CA LYS A 86 -9.11 7.32 -7.72
C LYS A 86 -7.92 8.06 -8.31
N ASP A 87 -8.07 9.37 -8.48
CA ASP A 87 -6.93 10.21 -8.83
C ASP A 87 -5.87 10.14 -7.71
N PRO A 88 -4.57 10.12 -8.06
CA PRO A 88 -3.48 10.21 -7.10
C PRO A 88 -3.57 11.48 -6.25
N LEU A 89 -2.80 11.53 -5.15
CA LEU A 89 -2.72 12.76 -4.37
C LEU A 89 -2.10 13.91 -5.21
N PRO A 90 -2.48 15.18 -4.97
CA PRO A 90 -2.09 16.30 -5.83
C PRO A 90 -0.58 16.45 -6.07
N ASP A 91 0.23 16.10 -5.07
CA ASP A 91 1.69 16.25 -5.10
C ASP A 91 2.40 14.89 -5.20
N ALA A 92 1.71 13.82 -5.65
CA ALA A 92 2.24 12.46 -5.64
C ALA A 92 3.62 12.34 -6.33
N ASP A 93 3.80 12.99 -7.47
CA ASP A 93 5.06 13.00 -8.23
C ASP A 93 6.21 13.69 -7.49
N GLU A 94 5.92 14.62 -6.57
CA GLU A 94 6.95 15.25 -5.73
C GLU A 94 7.39 14.32 -4.59
N TRP A 95 6.48 13.47 -4.10
CA TRP A 95 6.72 12.55 -2.99
C TRP A 95 7.26 11.19 -3.42
N ASP A 96 7.10 10.81 -4.68
CA ASP A 96 7.59 9.55 -5.20
C ASP A 96 9.12 9.48 -5.12
N GLY A 97 9.64 8.40 -4.54
CA GLY A 97 11.05 8.14 -4.34
C GLY A 97 11.67 8.87 -3.15
N GLN A 98 10.92 9.72 -2.42
CA GLN A 98 11.41 10.28 -1.17
C GLN A 98 11.43 9.20 -0.06
N PRO A 99 12.54 9.07 0.69
CA PRO A 99 12.64 8.11 1.78
C PRO A 99 11.99 8.61 3.07
N ASP A 100 11.86 7.70 4.04
CA ASP A 100 11.45 7.97 5.42
C ASP A 100 10.08 8.67 5.53
N LYS A 101 9.13 8.29 4.67
CA LYS A 101 7.80 8.89 4.63
C LYS A 101 6.85 8.43 5.73
N LEU A 102 7.20 7.38 6.47
CA LEU A 102 6.42 6.86 7.61
C LEU A 102 6.05 7.93 8.64
N GLN A 103 6.92 8.92 8.84
CA GLN A 103 6.66 10.05 9.75
C GLN A 103 5.47 10.94 9.32
N TYR A 104 5.06 10.84 8.05
CA TYR A 104 3.92 11.58 7.48
C TYR A 104 2.65 10.74 7.37
N LEU A 105 2.66 9.48 7.81
CA LEU A 105 1.47 8.61 7.77
C LEU A 105 0.32 9.22 8.60
N GLU A 106 -0.84 9.38 7.97
CA GLU A 106 -2.06 9.84 8.64
C GLU A 106 -2.95 8.62 8.93
N ARG A 107 -3.36 8.45 10.19
CA ARG A 107 -4.17 7.31 10.68
C ARG A 107 -5.64 7.64 10.78
#